data_AF-A0A1H7M9K8-F1
#
_entry.id   AF-A0A1H7M9K8-F1
#
_cell.length_a   1.000
_cell.length_b   1.000
_cell.length_c   1.000
_cell.angle_alpha   90.00
_cell.angle_beta   90.00
_cell.angle_gamma   90.00
#
_symmetry.space_group_name_H-M   'P 1'
#
loop_
_entity.id
_entity.type
_entity.pdbx_description
1 polymer ?
#
loop_
_entity_poly.entity_id
_entity_poly.type
_entity_poly.pdbx_seq_one_letter_code
_entity_poly.pdbx_strand_id
1 'polypeptide(L)'
;MNPWYVGLIKISILAVMLICFIVLVVKLIKAQKYNNPIAKNIFMISADIVLFACSLIFILSHSTYYRYNDRVILNSDINSVMSKYGAFDRGEVQEGISGKVGYYIYTDNGPIMPDHMEHYYWIYYDESGKVFKVEDGLLAGG
;
A
#
# COMPACT_ATOMS: atom_id res chain seq x y z
N MET A 1 -5.94 5.04 -20.09
CA MET A 1 -7.23 5.08 -19.35
C MET A 1 -7.18 6.30 -18.43
N ASN A 2 -8.17 7.22 -18.46
CA ASN A 2 -8.10 8.45 -17.66
C ASN A 2 -8.03 8.08 -16.15
N PRO A 3 -7.08 8.64 -15.37
CA PRO A 3 -6.90 8.33 -13.94
C PRO A 3 -8.19 8.39 -13.12
N TRP A 4 -9.11 9.28 -13.50
CA TRP A 4 -10.42 9.44 -12.87
C TRP A 4 -11.31 8.18 -12.98
N TYR A 5 -11.29 7.47 -14.11
CA TYR A 5 -12.06 6.24 -14.27
C TYR A 5 -11.54 5.11 -13.37
N VAL A 6 -10.22 5.03 -13.20
CA VAL A 6 -9.59 4.03 -12.31
C VAL A 6 -10.01 4.27 -10.86
N GLY A 7 -10.06 5.54 -10.44
CA GLY A 7 -10.56 5.93 -9.11
C GLY A 7 -12.02 5.52 -8.87
N LEU A 8 -12.91 5.84 -9.81
CA LEU A 8 -14.34 5.51 -9.71
C LEU A 8 -14.62 3.99 -9.69
N ILE A 9 -13.86 3.21 -10.46
CA ILE A 9 -13.98 1.75 -10.44
C ILE A 9 -13.58 1.19 -9.07
N LYS A 10 -12.45 1.67 -8.50
CA LYS A 10 -12.01 1.24 -7.17
C LYS A 10 -13.04 1.55 -6.08
N ILE A 11 -13.65 2.74 -6.12
CA ILE A 11 -14.69 3.14 -5.16
C ILE A 11 -15.93 2.26 -5.31
N SER A 12 -16.36 2.01 -6.55
CA SER A 12 -17.53 1.15 -6.83
C SER A 12 -17.33 -0.28 -6.32
N ILE A 13 -16.14 -0.87 -6.52
CA ILE A 13 -15.82 -2.22 -6.02
C ILE A 13 -15.90 -2.26 -4.49
N LEU A 14 -15.34 -1.27 -3.79
CA LEU A 14 -15.40 -1.18 -2.33
C LEU A 14 -16.84 -1.05 -1.81
N ALA A 15 -17.68 -0.25 -2.49
CA ALA A 15 -19.08 -0.09 -2.14
C ALA A 15 -19.87 -1.41 -2.29
N VAL A 16 -19.65 -2.15 -3.38
CA VAL A 16 -20.30 -3.47 -3.59
C VAL A 16 -19.86 -4.47 -2.52
N MET A 17 -18.56 -4.52 -2.20
CA MET A 17 -18.04 -5.38 -1.12
C MET A 17 -18.70 -5.05 0.23
N LEU A 18 -18.86 -3.76 0.55
CA LEU A 18 -19.50 -3.33 1.79
C LEU A 18 -20.96 -3.77 1.87
N ILE A 19 -21.73 -3.62 0.77
CA ILE A 19 -23.12 -4.06 0.71
C ILE A 19 -23.22 -5.58 0.90
N CYS A 20 -22.39 -6.36 0.20
CA CYS A 20 -22.33 -7.81 0.35
C CYS A 20 -22.02 -8.22 1.80
N PHE A 21 -21.07 -7.54 2.44
CA PHE A 21 -20.72 -7.78 3.83
C PHE A 21 -21.91 -7.50 4.78
N ILE A 22 -22.61 -6.38 4.62
CA ILE A 22 -23.80 -6.05 5.44
C ILE A 22 -24.89 -7.11 5.28
N VAL A 23 -25.17 -7.55 4.05
CA VAL A 23 -26.16 -8.61 3.78
C VAL A 23 -25.78 -9.91 4.47
N LEU A 24 -24.50 -10.28 4.46
CA LEU A 24 -24.00 -11.49 5.12
C LEU A 24 -24.11 -11.38 6.65
N VAL A 25 -23.78 -10.23 7.25
CA VAL A 25 -23.93 -10.01 8.69
C VAL A 25 -25.39 -10.14 9.11
N VAL A 26 -26.33 -9.55 8.36
CA VAL A 26 -27.77 -9.69 8.65
C VAL A 26 -28.22 -11.15 8.55
N LYS A 27 -27.73 -11.89 7.53
CA LYS A 27 -28.01 -13.32 7.40
C LYS A 27 -27.39 -14.14 8.54
N LEU A 28 -26.20 -13.78 9.00
CA LEU A 28 -25.52 -14.45 10.12
C LEU A 28 -26.32 -14.29 11.42
N ILE A 29 -26.74 -13.07 11.75
CA ILE A 29 -27.54 -12.78 12.95
C ILE A 29 -28.85 -13.60 12.93
N LYS A 30 -29.53 -13.65 11.77
CA LYS A 30 -30.72 -14.48 11.61
C LYS A 30 -30.40 -15.97 11.77
N ALA A 31 -29.37 -16.48 11.09
CA ALA A 31 -29.01 -17.89 11.14
C ALA A 31 -28.61 -18.35 12.55
N GLN A 32 -27.90 -17.52 13.32
CA GLN A 32 -27.58 -17.77 14.73
C GLN A 32 -28.83 -17.79 15.61
N LYS A 33 -29.77 -16.85 15.42
CA LYS A 33 -31.03 -16.81 16.18
C LYS A 33 -31.88 -18.07 16.00
N TYR A 34 -31.86 -18.66 14.80
CA TYR A 34 -32.62 -19.87 14.47
C TYR A 34 -31.80 -21.17 14.58
N ASN A 35 -30.59 -21.11 15.15
CA ASN A 35 -29.68 -22.27 15.31
C ASN A 35 -29.46 -23.06 13.99
N ASN A 36 -29.45 -22.34 12.87
CA ASN A 36 -29.38 -22.95 11.54
C ASN A 36 -27.92 -23.35 11.23
N PRO A 37 -27.65 -24.58 10.76
CA PRO A 37 -26.29 -25.04 10.44
C PRO A 37 -25.58 -24.17 9.37
N ILE A 38 -26.32 -23.44 8.55
CA ILE A 38 -25.79 -22.51 7.54
C ILE A 38 -25.01 -21.34 8.19
N ALA A 39 -25.23 -21.04 9.48
CA ALA A 39 -24.53 -19.96 10.18
C ALA A 39 -23.00 -20.09 10.11
N LYS A 40 -22.46 -21.32 10.20
CA LYS A 40 -21.02 -21.58 10.08
C LYS A 40 -20.49 -21.18 8.70
N ASN A 41 -21.21 -21.53 7.64
CA ASN A 41 -20.80 -21.20 6.27
C ASN A 41 -20.84 -19.69 6.02
N ILE A 42 -21.88 -19.01 6.52
CA ILE A 42 -21.97 -17.54 6.42
C ILE A 42 -20.80 -16.88 7.16
N PHE A 43 -20.46 -17.36 8.36
CA PHE A 43 -19.33 -16.84 9.13
C PHE A 43 -18.01 -17.00 8.38
N MET A 44 -17.73 -18.18 7.80
CA MET A 44 -16.53 -18.40 7.00
C MET A 44 -16.45 -17.46 5.80
N ILE A 45 -17.54 -17.30 5.03
CA ILE A 45 -17.59 -16.39 3.89
C ILE A 45 -17.36 -14.93 4.33
N SER A 46 -17.94 -14.51 5.46
CA SER A 46 -17.70 -13.19 6.02
C SER A 46 -16.23 -12.99 6.41
N ALA A 47 -15.59 -13.99 7.01
CA ALA A 47 -14.17 -13.94 7.35
C ALA A 47 -13.29 -13.83 6.10
N ASP A 48 -13.59 -14.60 5.05
CA ASP A 48 -12.86 -14.56 3.78
C ASP A 48 -12.97 -13.19 3.09
N ILE A 49 -14.16 -12.57 3.11
CA ILE A 49 -14.36 -11.21 2.56
C ILE A 49 -13.53 -10.18 3.32
N VAL A 50 -13.46 -10.29 4.66
CA VAL A 50 -12.65 -9.40 5.49
C VAL A 50 -11.16 -9.58 5.17
N LEU A 51 -10.68 -10.82 5.10
CA LEU A 51 -9.29 -11.13 4.73
C LEU A 51 -8.94 -10.59 3.34
N PHE A 52 -9.85 -10.75 2.38
CA PHE A 52 -9.67 -10.22 1.03
C PHE A 52 -9.61 -8.68 1.04
N ALA A 53 -10.50 -8.02 1.79
CA ALA A 53 -10.47 -6.57 1.95
C ALA A 53 -9.17 -6.07 2.60
N CYS A 54 -8.70 -6.72 3.67
CA CYS A 54 -7.41 -6.42 4.28
C CYS A 54 -6.25 -6.56 3.28
N SER A 55 -6.26 -7.62 2.48
CA SER A 55 -5.24 -7.87 1.46
C SER A 55 -5.25 -6.78 0.38
N LEU A 56 -6.43 -6.38 -0.09
CA LEU A 56 -6.57 -5.27 -1.05
C LEU A 56 -6.06 -3.95 -0.48
N ILE A 57 -6.42 -3.62 0.76
CA ILE A 57 -5.93 -2.40 1.43
C ILE A 57 -4.41 -2.44 1.54
N PHE A 58 -3.83 -3.59 1.90
CA PHE A 58 -2.39 -3.77 1.99
C PHE A 58 -1.70 -3.51 0.65
N ILE A 59 -2.13 -4.17 -0.43
CA ILE A 59 -1.58 -3.99 -1.79
C ILE A 59 -1.70 -2.53 -2.25
N LEU A 60 -2.84 -1.89 -1.99
CA LEU A 60 -3.06 -0.49 -2.37
C LEU A 60 -2.31 0.52 -1.49
N SER A 61 -1.79 0.10 -0.33
CA SER A 61 -1.01 0.95 0.57
C SER A 61 0.50 0.76 0.39
N HIS A 62 0.94 -0.34 -0.21
CA HIS A 62 2.34 -0.70 -0.44
C HIS A 62 2.55 -0.99 -1.94
N SER A 63 2.10 -0.07 -2.78
CA SER A 63 2.10 -0.26 -4.23
C SER A 63 3.50 -0.27 -4.84
N THR A 64 4.43 0.46 -4.23
CA THR A 64 5.82 0.55 -4.65
C THR A 64 6.66 -0.59 -4.05
N TYR A 65 6.61 -0.80 -2.73
CA TYR A 65 7.30 -1.93 -2.10
C TYR A 65 6.66 -2.36 -0.79
N TYR A 66 6.56 -3.67 -0.54
CA TYR A 66 5.78 -4.23 0.58
C TYR A 66 6.24 -3.75 1.98
N ARG A 67 7.51 -3.34 2.14
CA ARG A 67 8.06 -2.85 3.41
C ARG A 67 7.63 -1.43 3.76
N TYR A 68 7.31 -0.61 2.75
CA TYR A 68 7.04 0.83 2.91
C TYR A 68 5.59 1.15 2.56
N ASN A 69 4.93 1.92 3.43
CA ASN A 69 3.53 2.28 3.24
C ASN A 69 3.43 3.62 2.50
N ASP A 70 3.29 3.55 1.18
CA ASP A 70 3.20 4.70 0.28
C ASP A 70 2.12 5.70 0.71
N ARG A 71 0.97 5.21 1.22
CA ARG A 71 -0.11 6.11 1.66
C ARG A 71 0.25 6.91 2.90
N VAL A 72 1.05 6.35 3.79
CA VAL A 72 1.53 7.05 4.99
C VAL A 72 2.68 7.99 4.65
N ILE A 73 3.52 7.61 3.69
CA ILE A 73 4.69 8.39 3.28
C ILE A 73 4.28 9.59 2.42
N LEU A 74 3.37 9.40 1.46
CA LEU A 74 2.88 10.49 0.61
C LEU A 74 2.18 11.57 1.45
N ASN A 75 2.50 12.83 1.17
CA ASN A 75 2.07 14.03 1.89
C ASN A 75 2.52 14.15 3.35
N SER A 76 3.37 13.24 3.84
CA SER A 76 4.00 13.37 5.15
C SER A 76 5.27 14.22 5.09
N ASP A 77 5.74 14.66 6.26
CA ASP A 77 7.03 15.31 6.41
C ASP A 77 8.17 14.29 6.35
N ILE A 78 9.23 14.62 5.63
CA ILE A 78 10.37 13.72 5.39
C ILE A 78 11.09 13.32 6.68
N ASN A 79 11.13 14.20 7.70
CA ASN A 79 11.73 13.86 8.99
C ASN A 79 10.86 12.88 9.78
N SER A 80 9.54 12.97 9.63
CA SER A 80 8.60 11.97 10.19
C SER A 80 8.80 10.60 9.53
N VAL A 81 9.03 10.57 8.22
CA VAL A 81 9.38 9.34 7.48
C VAL A 81 10.68 8.74 8.03
N MET A 82 11.73 9.55 8.19
CA MET A 82 13.01 9.11 8.75
C MET A 82 12.85 8.59 10.20
N SER A 83 12.08 9.27 11.03
CA SER A 83 11.81 8.83 12.40
C SER A 83 11.11 7.47 12.46
N LYS A 84 10.28 7.15 11.47
CA LYS A 84 9.50 5.91 11.45
C LYS A 84 10.24 4.73 10.82
N TYR A 85 10.99 4.99 9.75
CA TYR A 85 11.62 3.95 8.93
C TYR A 85 13.13 3.84 9.11
N GLY A 86 13.76 4.80 9.78
CA GLY A 86 15.20 4.85 10.02
C GLY A 86 15.90 5.88 9.13
N ALA A 87 17.23 5.92 9.22
CA ALA A 87 18.04 6.77 8.35
C ALA A 87 17.98 6.30 6.89
N PHE A 88 18.00 7.24 5.95
CA PHE A 88 18.04 6.93 4.52
C PHE A 88 19.38 6.32 4.12
N ASP A 89 19.36 5.33 3.23
CA ASP A 89 20.57 4.70 2.70
C ASP A 89 21.25 5.59 1.65
N ARG A 90 20.47 6.45 0.97
CA ARG A 90 20.95 7.38 -0.06
C ARG A 90 20.30 8.75 0.05
N GLY A 91 21.10 9.77 -0.24
CA GLY A 91 20.70 11.18 -0.18
C GLY A 91 20.71 11.71 1.26
N GLU A 92 20.63 13.03 1.37
CA GLU A 92 20.50 13.73 2.65
C GLU A 92 19.31 14.68 2.58
N VAL A 93 18.66 14.89 3.72
CA VAL A 93 17.59 15.88 3.85
C VAL A 93 18.23 17.21 4.17
N GLN A 94 17.98 18.22 3.34
CA GLN A 94 18.42 19.59 3.56
C GLN A 94 17.20 20.50 3.74
N GLU A 95 17.19 21.30 4.81
CA GLU A 95 16.09 22.23 5.06
C GLU A 95 16.01 23.30 3.98
N GLY A 96 14.79 23.57 3.49
CA GLY A 96 14.54 24.60 2.48
C GLY A 96 14.96 24.22 1.05
N ILE A 97 15.34 22.97 0.80
CA ILE A 97 15.76 22.49 -0.51
C ILE A 97 14.92 21.26 -0.89
N SER A 98 14.38 21.25 -2.10
CA SER A 98 13.73 20.04 -2.63
C SER A 98 14.74 18.98 -2.99
N GLY A 99 14.41 17.71 -2.76
CA GLY A 99 15.38 16.65 -2.94
C GLY A 99 14.79 15.26 -3.10
N LYS A 100 15.71 14.28 -3.16
CA LYS A 100 15.42 12.87 -3.33
C LYS A 100 16.27 12.07 -2.36
N VAL A 101 15.64 11.18 -1.61
CA VAL A 101 16.30 10.22 -0.71
C VAL A 101 15.82 8.81 -1.01
N GLY A 102 16.62 7.80 -0.68
CA GLY A 102 16.37 6.41 -1.03
C GLY A 102 16.58 5.46 0.13
N TYR A 103 15.67 4.49 0.26
CA TYR A 103 15.93 3.28 1.04
C TYR A 103 16.28 2.13 0.13
N TYR A 104 17.34 1.39 0.45
CA TYR A 104 17.71 0.20 -0.29
C TYR A 104 16.63 -0.88 -0.18
N ILE A 105 16.35 -1.53 -1.31
CA ILE A 105 15.37 -2.61 -1.40
C ILE A 105 16.09 -3.94 -1.60
N TYR A 106 16.73 -4.13 -2.75
CA TYR A 106 17.49 -5.32 -3.11
C TYR A 106 18.46 -5.02 -4.26
N THR A 107 19.43 -5.90 -4.49
CA THR A 107 20.25 -5.96 -5.71
C THR A 107 19.79 -7.15 -6.53
N ASP A 108 19.46 -6.95 -7.81
CA ASP A 108 19.02 -8.06 -8.65
C ASP A 108 20.21 -8.93 -9.07
N ASN A 109 20.42 -10.01 -8.34
CA ASN A 109 21.37 -11.06 -8.68
C ASN A 109 20.64 -12.36 -9.06
N GLY A 110 19.45 -12.24 -9.63
CA GLY A 110 18.62 -13.36 -10.05
C GLY A 110 19.33 -14.29 -11.06
N PRO A 111 18.92 -15.56 -11.15
CA PRO A 111 19.52 -16.53 -12.06
C PRO A 111 19.15 -16.33 -13.54
N ILE A 112 18.13 -15.52 -13.83
CA ILE A 112 17.59 -15.32 -15.18
C ILE A 112 17.55 -13.82 -15.48
N MET A 113 18.44 -13.38 -16.38
CA MET A 113 18.58 -11.98 -16.83
C MET A 113 18.63 -10.96 -15.68
N PRO A 114 19.54 -11.11 -14.69
CA PRO A 114 19.72 -10.11 -13.64
C PRO A 114 20.21 -8.79 -14.21
N ASP A 115 19.73 -7.68 -13.65
CA ASP A 115 20.27 -6.36 -13.98
C ASP A 115 21.54 -6.00 -13.17
N HIS A 116 21.84 -6.76 -12.10
CA HIS A 116 22.99 -6.53 -11.20
C HIS A 116 23.05 -5.14 -10.57
N MET A 117 21.94 -4.41 -10.59
CA MET A 117 21.84 -3.07 -10.05
C MET A 117 21.10 -3.06 -8.72
N GLU A 118 21.40 -2.02 -7.93
CA GLU A 118 20.71 -1.75 -6.67
C GLU A 118 19.39 -1.04 -6.94
N HIS A 119 18.31 -1.62 -6.44
CA HIS A 119 16.96 -1.08 -6.46
C HIS A 119 16.67 -0.34 -5.16
N TYR A 120 16.09 0.86 -5.29
CA TYR A 120 15.82 1.75 -4.18
C TYR A 120 14.36 2.20 -4.17
N TYR A 121 13.82 2.33 -2.97
CA TYR A 121 12.57 3.00 -2.71
C TYR A 121 12.86 4.49 -2.61
N TRP A 122 12.61 5.21 -3.69
CA TRP A 122 12.90 6.62 -3.82
C TRP A 122 11.74 7.46 -3.31
N ILE A 123 12.08 8.47 -2.52
CA ILE A 123 11.16 9.43 -1.93
C ILE A 123 11.57 10.83 -2.38
N TYR A 124 10.64 11.55 -2.97
CA TYR A 124 10.83 12.93 -3.40
C TYR A 124 10.07 13.87 -2.48
N TYR A 125 10.77 14.90 -2.01
CA TYR A 125 10.23 15.91 -1.10
C TYR A 125 10.45 17.31 -1.66
N ASP A 126 9.52 18.21 -1.34
CA ASP A 126 9.60 19.63 -1.72
C ASP A 126 10.43 20.45 -0.70
N GLU A 127 10.61 21.75 -0.98
CA GLU A 127 11.39 22.66 -0.11
C GLU A 127 10.85 22.76 1.32
N SER A 128 9.57 22.42 1.54
CA SER A 128 8.95 22.38 2.88
C SER A 128 9.20 21.06 3.62
N GLY A 129 9.90 20.11 3.00
CA GLY A 129 10.11 18.76 3.52
C GLY A 129 8.94 17.82 3.26
N LYS A 130 7.91 18.25 2.50
CA LYS A 130 6.72 17.44 2.27
C LYS A 130 6.93 16.48 1.10
N VAL A 131 6.65 15.20 1.35
CA VAL A 131 6.76 14.16 0.33
C VAL A 131 5.62 14.28 -0.69
N PHE A 132 5.96 14.39 -1.97
CA PHE A 132 4.97 14.47 -3.05
C PHE A 132 4.99 13.26 -3.99
N LYS A 133 6.07 12.47 -3.99
CA LYS A 133 6.19 11.29 -4.86
C LYS A 133 7.04 10.20 -4.19
N VAL A 134 6.65 8.95 -4.43
CA VAL A 134 7.44 7.76 -4.13
C VAL A 134 7.49 6.89 -5.38
N GLU A 135 8.61 6.21 -5.62
CA GLU A 135 8.76 5.28 -6.74
C GLU A 135 9.82 4.21 -6.43
N ASP A 136 9.71 3.11 -7.15
CA ASP A 136 10.79 2.12 -7.24
C ASP A 136 11.68 2.54 -8.42
N GLY A 137 12.98 2.51 -8.21
CA GLY A 137 13.91 2.80 -9.29
C GLY A 137 15.36 2.50 -8.96
N LEU A 138 16.14 2.49 -10.03
CA LEU A 138 17.57 2.28 -10.00
C LEU A 138 18.30 3.55 -9.54
N LEU A 139 19.56 3.38 -9.13
CA LEU A 139 20.47 4.51 -8.96
C LEU A 139 20.71 5.19 -10.32
N ALA A 140 20.55 6.52 -10.38
CA ALA A 140 20.80 7.27 -11.62
C ALA A 140 22.29 7.19 -11.99
N GLY A 141 22.60 6.66 -13.18
CA GLY A 141 23.97 6.53 -13.71
C GLY A 141 24.51 5.09 -13.84
N GLY A 142 23.65 4.07 -13.70
CA GLY A 142 23.94 2.68 -14.11
C GLY A 142 23.86 2.46 -15.61
#